data_AF-A0A0D0CDU4-F1
#
_entry.id   AF-A0A0D0CDU4-F1
#
_cell.length_a   1.000
_cell.length_b   1.000
_cell.length_c   1.000
_cell.angle_alpha   90.00
_cell.angle_beta   90.00
_cell.angle_gamma   90.00
#
_symmetry.space_group_name_H-M   'P 1'
#
loop_
_entity.id
_entity.type
_entity.pdbx_description
1 polymer ?
#
loop_
_entity_poly.entity_id
_entity_poly.type
_entity_poly.pdbx_seq_one_letter_code
_entity_poly.pdbx_strand_id
1 'polypeptide(L)'
;MPSKKWSIEISESNSPAFLNQIFPDWQEVEIVMASLPYSLKGEDTMRTILSIVLNKERPLQKTPIVLCALTPEKNESSKLGFSMHREYKNMYIEVQGPNTINIAGVWKWTVPTAKEHGTNASAKNINGMNHCS
;
A
#
# COMPACT_ATOMS: atom_id res chain seq x y z
N MET A 1 -13.41 5.28 5.89
CA MET A 1 -12.11 5.61 5.27
C MET A 1 -12.30 5.66 3.76
N PRO A 2 -11.82 6.69 3.06
CA PRO A 2 -11.78 6.69 1.60
C PRO A 2 -10.96 5.52 1.07
N SER A 3 -11.31 5.06 -0.13
CA SER A 3 -10.66 3.92 -0.80
C SER A 3 -10.55 4.15 -2.31
N LYS A 4 -9.58 3.48 -2.94
CA LYS A 4 -9.36 3.54 -4.39
C LYS A 4 -8.88 2.19 -4.92
N LYS A 5 -9.43 1.78 -6.08
CA LYS A 5 -8.95 0.61 -6.82
C LYS A 5 -7.58 0.89 -7.43
N TRP A 6 -6.73 -0.11 -7.48
CA TRP A 6 -5.39 -0.02 -8.07
C TRP A 6 -5.05 -1.30 -8.84
N SER A 7 -4.14 -1.15 -9.81
CA SER A 7 -3.45 -2.28 -10.44
C SER A 7 -2.03 -1.86 -10.81
N ILE A 8 -1.08 -2.79 -10.67
CA ILE A 8 0.33 -2.60 -11.05
C ILE A 8 0.90 -3.88 -11.63
N GLU A 9 1.95 -3.73 -12.42
CA GLU A 9 2.78 -4.83 -12.94
C GLU A 9 4.07 -4.92 -12.12
N ILE A 10 4.38 -6.12 -11.62
CA ILE A 10 5.62 -6.39 -10.90
C ILE A 10 6.34 -7.58 -11.53
N SER A 11 7.63 -7.43 -11.74
CA SER A 11 8.56 -8.42 -12.27
C SER A 11 9.78 -8.51 -11.34
N GLU A 12 10.73 -9.38 -11.66
CA GLU A 12 12.02 -9.41 -10.95
C GLU A 12 12.75 -8.05 -11.02
N SER A 13 12.66 -7.33 -12.15
CA SER A 13 13.41 -6.08 -12.38
C SER A 13 12.98 -4.88 -11.53
N ASN A 14 11.76 -4.89 -11.00
CA ASN A 14 11.22 -3.85 -10.12
C ASN A 14 10.78 -4.40 -8.75
N SER A 15 11.27 -5.59 -8.39
CA SER A 15 11.14 -6.21 -7.07
C SER A 15 12.40 -5.90 -6.23
N PRO A 16 12.27 -5.57 -4.93
CA PRO A 16 11.03 -5.42 -4.17
C PRO A 16 10.32 -4.07 -4.42
N ALA A 17 9.00 -4.11 -4.53
CA ALA A 17 8.17 -2.92 -4.72
C ALA A 17 7.60 -2.44 -3.37
N PHE A 18 8.13 -1.33 -2.84
CA PHE A 18 7.75 -0.83 -1.51
C PHE A 18 6.36 -0.20 -1.51
N LEU A 19 5.51 -0.60 -0.56
CA LEU A 19 4.13 -0.11 -0.47
C LEU A 19 4.06 1.40 -0.25
N ASN A 20 4.98 2.00 0.51
CA ASN A 20 4.99 3.45 0.72
C ASN A 20 5.38 4.23 -0.54
N GLN A 21 6.02 3.61 -1.52
CA GLN A 21 6.32 4.23 -2.82
C GLN A 21 5.12 4.15 -3.75
N ILE A 22 4.36 3.04 -3.68
CA ILE A 22 3.17 2.81 -4.51
C ILE A 22 1.96 3.58 -3.93
N PHE A 23 1.81 3.59 -2.62
CA PHE A 23 0.71 4.18 -1.87
C PHE A 23 1.27 4.99 -0.69
N PRO A 24 1.62 6.29 -0.82
CA PRO A 24 2.30 7.03 0.25
C PRO A 24 1.50 7.15 1.57
N ASP A 25 0.19 7.32 1.47
CA ASP A 25 -0.71 7.63 2.61
C ASP A 25 -1.59 6.46 3.03
N TRP A 26 -1.21 5.23 2.65
CA TRP A 26 -2.03 4.06 2.93
C TRP A 26 -2.10 3.73 4.42
N GLN A 27 -3.24 3.15 4.80
CA GLN A 27 -3.49 2.56 6.11
C GLN A 27 -3.87 1.09 5.99
N GLU A 28 -4.56 0.73 4.92
CA GLU A 28 -4.91 -0.64 4.57
C GLU A 28 -4.71 -0.86 3.07
N VAL A 29 -4.13 -1.99 2.70
CA VAL A 29 -4.01 -2.45 1.31
C VAL A 29 -4.60 -3.85 1.24
N GLU A 30 -5.54 -4.00 0.31
CA GLU A 30 -6.15 -5.26 -0.06
C GLU A 30 -5.62 -5.68 -1.43
N ILE A 31 -5.12 -6.90 -1.54
CA ILE A 31 -4.73 -7.56 -2.78
C ILE A 31 -5.82 -8.58 -3.11
N VAL A 32 -6.53 -8.32 -4.20
CA VAL A 32 -7.75 -9.04 -4.60
C VAL A 32 -7.48 -10.02 -5.74
N MET A 33 -6.47 -9.74 -6.57
CA MET A 33 -6.15 -10.59 -7.71
C MET A 33 -4.68 -10.50 -8.07
N ALA A 34 -4.14 -11.62 -8.51
CA ALA A 34 -2.86 -11.71 -9.20
C ALA A 34 -3.05 -12.51 -10.49
N SER A 35 -2.44 -12.09 -11.60
CA SER A 35 -2.47 -12.82 -12.86
C SER A 35 -1.19 -12.63 -13.68
N LEU A 36 -0.86 -13.63 -14.49
CA LEU A 36 0.15 -13.51 -15.52
C LEU A 36 -0.40 -12.64 -16.68
N PRO A 37 0.46 -11.93 -17.42
CA PRO A 37 0.07 -11.24 -18.63
C PRO A 37 -0.29 -12.24 -19.75
N TYR A 38 -1.10 -11.80 -20.70
CA TYR A 38 -1.58 -12.63 -21.82
C TYR A 38 -0.48 -13.06 -22.82
N SER A 39 0.72 -12.48 -22.73
CA SER A 39 1.78 -12.60 -23.75
C SER A 39 3.09 -13.10 -23.15
N LEU A 40 3.06 -14.28 -22.56
CA LEU A 40 4.27 -14.95 -22.09
C LEU A 40 5.02 -15.57 -23.27
N LYS A 41 6.32 -15.31 -23.38
CA LYS A 41 7.18 -15.82 -24.46
C LYS A 41 7.93 -17.05 -23.99
N GLY A 42 7.81 -18.16 -24.71
CA GLY A 42 8.73 -19.32 -24.75
C GLY A 42 9.37 -19.81 -23.43
N GLU A 43 10.33 -19.05 -22.90
CA GLU A 43 11.06 -19.34 -21.64
C GLU A 43 10.26 -19.03 -20.36
N ASP A 44 9.13 -18.33 -20.49
CA ASP A 44 8.27 -17.88 -19.40
C ASP A 44 7.46 -19.00 -18.70
N THR A 45 7.61 -20.26 -19.10
CA THR A 45 6.83 -21.40 -18.56
C THR A 45 7.10 -21.71 -17.08
N MET A 46 8.10 -21.06 -16.47
CA MET A 46 8.46 -21.31 -15.07
C MET A 46 7.47 -20.68 -14.08
N ARG A 47 7.38 -21.30 -12.91
CA ARG A 47 6.58 -20.82 -11.79
C ARG A 47 7.08 -19.46 -11.32
N THR A 48 6.16 -18.53 -11.07
CA THR A 48 6.44 -17.23 -10.42
C THR A 48 5.66 -17.11 -9.12
N ILE A 49 6.32 -16.68 -8.05
CA ILE A 49 5.78 -16.58 -6.70
C ILE A 49 5.60 -15.10 -6.35
N LEU A 50 4.43 -14.78 -5.82
CA LEU A 50 4.10 -13.46 -5.29
C LEU A 50 4.08 -13.53 -3.75
N SER A 51 4.81 -12.65 -3.10
CA SER A 51 4.85 -12.54 -1.63
C SER A 51 4.70 -11.10 -1.16
N ILE A 52 4.18 -10.93 0.05
CA ILE A 52 4.35 -9.70 0.84
C ILE A 52 5.44 -9.95 1.86
N VAL A 53 6.41 -9.04 1.96
CA VAL A 53 7.45 -9.14 2.98
C VAL A 53 7.25 -8.07 4.04
N LEU A 54 7.13 -8.54 5.27
CA LEU A 54 7.15 -7.69 6.47
C LEU A 54 8.60 -7.55 6.91
N ASN A 55 9.21 -6.38 6.73
CA ASN A 55 10.57 -6.12 7.20
C ASN A 55 10.53 -5.38 8.54
N LYS A 56 10.73 -6.15 9.62
CA LYS A 56 10.87 -5.62 10.97
C LYS A 56 12.29 -5.09 11.13
N GLU A 57 12.42 -3.82 11.50
CA GLU A 57 13.75 -3.21 11.68
C GLU A 57 14.45 -3.70 12.96
N ARG A 58 13.68 -4.13 13.98
CA ARG A 58 14.21 -4.64 15.26
C ARG A 58 13.31 -5.75 15.84
N PRO A 59 13.78 -7.00 15.92
CA PRO A 59 15.00 -7.55 15.32
C PRO A 59 14.94 -7.46 13.79
N LEU A 60 16.10 -7.49 13.12
CA LEU A 60 16.17 -7.47 11.65
C LEU A 60 15.62 -8.80 11.10
N GLN A 61 14.31 -8.86 10.92
CA GLN A 61 13.59 -10.08 10.55
C GLN A 61 12.69 -9.77 9.36
N LYS A 62 12.97 -10.46 8.25
CA LYS A 62 12.10 -10.48 7.08
C LYS A 62 11.16 -11.67 7.20
N THR A 63 9.87 -11.42 7.16
CA THR A 63 8.85 -12.47 7.17
C THR A 63 8.10 -12.42 5.84
N PRO A 64 8.46 -13.25 4.85
CA PRO A 64 7.71 -13.37 3.61
C PRO A 64 6.40 -14.14 3.87
N ILE A 65 5.30 -13.57 3.42
CA ILE A 65 3.98 -14.19 3.36
C ILE A 65 3.70 -14.46 1.89
N VAL A 66 3.77 -15.73 1.49
CA VAL A 66 3.45 -16.14 0.12
C VAL A 66 1.95 -15.99 -0.11
N LEU A 67 1.58 -15.19 -1.11
CA LEU A 67 0.18 -14.97 -1.48
C LEU A 67 -0.29 -16.00 -2.50
N CYS A 68 0.50 -16.21 -3.55
CA CYS A 68 0.22 -17.21 -4.57
C CYS A 68 1.48 -17.61 -5.34
N ALA A 69 1.34 -18.68 -6.12
CA ALA A 69 2.27 -18.99 -7.18
C ALA A 69 1.50 -19.20 -8.47
N LEU A 70 1.95 -18.59 -9.56
CA LEU A 70 1.33 -18.68 -10.87
C LEU A 70 2.27 -19.42 -11.82
N THR A 71 1.70 -20.29 -12.64
CA THR A 71 2.42 -21.05 -13.65
C THR A 71 1.63 -20.96 -14.95
N PRO A 72 2.26 -20.58 -16.08
CA PRO A 72 1.59 -20.54 -17.37
C PRO A 72 0.95 -21.87 -17.70
N GLU A 73 -0.15 -21.85 -18.44
CA GLU A 73 -0.91 -23.02 -18.90
C GLU A 73 -1.51 -23.91 -17.78
N LYS A 74 -1.23 -23.61 -16.50
CA LYS A 74 -1.75 -24.37 -15.35
C LYS A 74 -2.61 -23.50 -14.44
N ASN A 75 -2.05 -22.40 -13.98
CA ASN A 75 -2.69 -21.50 -13.03
C ASN A 75 -2.18 -20.08 -13.23
N GLU A 76 -2.76 -19.41 -14.22
CA GLU A 76 -2.32 -18.10 -14.69
C GLU A 76 -2.95 -16.95 -13.91
N SER A 77 -3.94 -17.22 -13.07
CA SER A 77 -4.54 -16.23 -12.19
C SER A 77 -4.89 -16.84 -10.84
N SER A 78 -4.95 -15.97 -9.85
CA SER A 78 -5.39 -16.29 -8.50
C SER A 78 -6.29 -15.16 -8.00
N LYS A 79 -7.50 -15.52 -7.61
CA LYS A 79 -8.35 -14.63 -6.82
C LYS A 79 -7.86 -14.67 -5.38
N LEU A 80 -7.47 -13.52 -4.89
CA LEU A 80 -6.96 -13.30 -3.55
C LEU A 80 -8.02 -12.56 -2.72
N GLY A 81 -7.79 -12.53 -1.41
CA GLY A 81 -8.59 -11.78 -0.44
C GLY A 81 -7.69 -11.36 0.72
N PHE A 82 -6.45 -10.98 0.39
CA PHE A 82 -5.45 -10.64 1.39
C PHE A 82 -5.56 -9.16 1.72
N SER A 83 -5.86 -8.83 2.98
CA SER A 83 -5.81 -7.46 3.48
C SER A 83 -4.74 -7.33 4.54
N MET A 84 -4.03 -6.21 4.52
CA MET A 84 -3.04 -5.86 5.53
C MET A 84 -3.19 -4.40 5.95
N HIS A 85 -2.95 -4.16 7.23
CA HIS A 85 -2.81 -2.83 7.77
C HIS A 85 -1.34 -2.40 7.82
N ARG A 86 -1.12 -1.09 7.81
CA ARG A 86 0.22 -0.53 7.96
C ARG A 86 0.74 -0.78 9.37
N GLU A 87 1.56 -1.81 9.52
CA GLU A 87 2.22 -2.15 10.79
C GLU A 87 3.69 -1.72 10.82
N TYR A 88 4.39 -1.84 9.69
CA TYR A 88 5.82 -1.55 9.60
C TYR A 88 6.10 -0.51 8.52
N LYS A 89 7.19 0.25 8.68
CA LYS A 89 7.62 1.21 7.65
C LYS A 89 8.02 0.52 6.35
N ASN A 90 8.68 -0.64 6.45
CA ASN A 90 9.24 -1.34 5.30
C ASN A 90 8.40 -2.57 4.98
N MET A 91 7.25 -2.35 4.34
CA MET A 91 6.44 -3.42 3.78
C MET A 91 6.52 -3.33 2.26
N TYR A 92 6.76 -4.45 1.60
CA TYR A 92 6.95 -4.49 0.15
C TYR A 92 6.41 -5.76 -0.47
N ILE A 93 6.09 -5.66 -1.75
CA ILE A 93 5.71 -6.78 -2.59
C ILE A 93 6.99 -7.35 -3.20
N GLU A 94 7.14 -8.67 -3.18
CA GLU A 94 8.26 -9.38 -3.77
C GLU A 94 7.74 -10.38 -4.80
N VAL A 95 8.35 -10.36 -5.98
CA VAL A 95 8.12 -11.34 -7.05
C VAL A 95 9.40 -12.16 -7.23
N GLN A 96 9.24 -13.48 -7.29
CA GLN A 96 10.32 -14.44 -7.52
C GLN A 96 9.96 -15.33 -8.71
N GLY A 97 10.82 -15.37 -9.72
CA GLY A 97 10.57 -16.08 -10.97
C GLY A 97 10.59 -15.13 -12.18
N PRO A 98 10.58 -15.68 -13.40
CA PRO A 98 10.86 -14.88 -14.60
C PRO A 98 9.68 -14.02 -15.04
N ASN A 99 8.46 -14.36 -14.63
CA ASN A 99 7.27 -13.73 -15.19
C ASN A 99 6.93 -12.43 -14.47
N THR A 100 6.41 -11.49 -15.25
CA THR A 100 5.69 -10.35 -14.70
C THR A 100 4.34 -10.83 -14.15
N ILE A 101 3.91 -10.26 -13.03
CA ILE A 101 2.59 -10.48 -12.42
C ILE A 101 1.84 -9.15 -12.41
N ASN A 102 0.64 -9.16 -12.97
CA ASN A 102 -0.37 -8.13 -12.78
C ASN A 102 -1.04 -8.34 -11.43
N ILE A 103 -1.05 -7.33 -10.58
CA ILE A 103 -1.67 -7.37 -9.26
C ILE A 103 -2.71 -6.26 -9.20
N ALA A 104 -3.90 -6.57 -8.68
CA ALA A 104 -4.98 -5.61 -8.51
C ALA A 104 -5.61 -5.70 -7.13
N GLY A 105 -6.15 -4.58 -6.67
CA GLY A 105 -6.70 -4.48 -5.34
C GLY A 105 -7.36 -3.15 -5.00
N VAL A 106 -7.52 -2.93 -3.70
CA VAL A 106 -8.05 -1.69 -3.12
C VAL A 106 -7.06 -1.19 -2.08
N TRP A 107 -6.84 0.12 -2.01
CA TRP A 107 -6.11 0.72 -0.90
C TRP A 107 -6.97 1.76 -0.22
N LYS A 108 -6.80 1.91 1.09
CA LYS A 108 -7.58 2.81 1.95
C LYS A 108 -6.63 3.71 2.73
N TRP A 109 -7.04 4.95 2.94
CA TRP A 109 -6.27 5.94 3.69
C TRP A 109 -7.16 6.69 4.68
N THR A 110 -6.54 7.46 5.57
CA THR A 110 -7.25 8.39 6.46
C THR A 110 -7.17 9.79 5.88
N VAL A 111 -8.27 10.54 5.98
CA VAL A 111 -8.24 11.98 5.68
C VAL A 111 -7.84 12.67 6.98
N PRO A 112 -6.84 13.56 6.99
CA PRO A 112 -6.56 14.37 8.16
C PRO A 112 -7.82 15.14 8.53
N THR A 113 -8.41 14.85 9.68
CA THR A 113 -9.41 15.73 10.26
C THR A 113 -8.68 16.99 10.67
N ALA A 114 -8.98 18.10 10.01
CA ALA A 114 -8.51 19.40 10.46
C ALA A 114 -8.87 19.53 11.95
N LYS A 115 -7.86 19.66 12.81
CA LYS A 115 -8.11 20.15 14.17
C LYS A 115 -8.82 21.49 13.96
N GLU A 116 -10.05 21.59 14.43
CA GLU A 116 -10.76 22.86 14.47
C GLU A 116 -9.79 23.90 15.02
N HIS A 117 -9.44 24.87 14.17
CA HIS A 117 -8.63 26.00 14.55
C HIS A 117 -9.37 26.64 15.73
N GLY A 118 -8.81 26.53 16.94
CA GLY A 118 -9.34 27.21 18.10
C GLY A 118 -9.47 28.70 17.77
N THR A 119 -10.69 29.17 17.62
CA THR A 119 -11.01 30.59 17.45
C THR A 119 -10.75 31.28 18.79
N ASN A 120 -9.49 31.54 19.10
CA ASN A 120 -9.11 32.50 20.13
C ASN A 120 -9.32 33.91 19.55
N ALA A 121 -10.57 34.32 19.40
CA ALA A 121 -10.91 35.74 19.33
C ALA A 121 -10.94 36.28 20.76
N SER A 122 -9.74 36.61 21.26
CA SER A 122 -9.58 37.50 22.41
C SER A 122 -10.19 38.85 22.05
N ALA A 123 -11.36 39.16 22.62
CA ALA A 123 -11.91 40.51 22.56
C ALA A 123 -11.01 41.43 23.42
N LYS A 124 -10.09 42.13 22.76
CA LYS A 124 -9.38 43.27 23.32
C LYS A 124 -10.39 44.37 23.66
N ASN A 125 -10.54 44.60 24.96
CA ASN A 125 -10.46 45.88 25.65
C ASN A 125 -10.90 47.13 24.85
N ILE A 126 -12.04 47.71 25.22
CA ILE A 126 -12.44 49.06 24.84
C ILE A 126 -12.07 49.98 26.02
N ASN A 127 -11.06 50.84 25.81
CA ASN A 127 -10.76 52.02 26.64
C ASN A 127 -12.05 52.82 26.88
N GLY A 128 -12.36 53.34 28.07
CA GLY A 128 -11.63 54.43 28.76
C GLY A 128 -12.37 55.77 28.53
N MET A 129 -12.47 56.61 29.57
CA MET A 129 -13.11 57.96 29.66
C MET A 129 -14.63 57.94 29.98
N ASN A 130 -15.15 58.52 31.08
CA ASN A 130 -14.81 59.76 31.78
C ASN A 130 -15.10 59.69 33.30
N HIS A 131 -14.14 60.16 34.11
CA HIS A 131 -14.40 60.74 35.43
C HIS A 131 -13.76 62.14 35.41
N CYS A 132 -14.57 63.19 35.60
CA CYS A 132 -14.09 64.51 35.96
C CYS A 132 -14.69 64.86 37.33
N SER A 133 -13.82 65.41 38.16
CA SER A 133 -14.05 65.98 39.47
C SER A 133 -15.00 67.18 39.45
#